data_AF-A0A8T5MT22-F1
#
_entry.id   AF-A0A8T5MT22-F1
#
_cell.length_a   1.000
_cell.length_b   1.000
_cell.length_c   1.000
_cell.angle_alpha   90.00
_cell.angle_beta   90.00
_cell.angle_gamma   90.00
#
_symmetry.space_group_name_H-M   'P 1'
#
loop_
_entity.id
_entity.type
_entity.pdbx_description
1 polymer ?
#
loop_
_entity_poly.entity_id
_entity_poly.type
_entity_poly.pdbx_seq_one_letter_code
_entity_poly.pdbx_strand_id
1 'polypeptide(L)'
;FSITADVHLILDHIRVEEYSCDTPDGRGKTKEDASRRIARLICADMNMLDEGDVLCTANYIHKKQVEQIQRGLLDVIKRQNIRRDAPVILAGMGARFLGDAAAMQSGFSDIRYFEEFVKEETGLSAEKISIAAPAFSIALILAMEGMRK
;
A
#
# COMPACT_ATOMS: atom_id res chain seq x y z
N PHE A 1 -11.99 -8.50 -14.98
CA PHE A 1 -11.78 -7.20 -15.67
C PHE A 1 -10.52 -6.51 -15.19
N SER A 2 -10.37 -6.13 -13.92
CA SER A 2 -9.10 -5.60 -13.36
C SER A 2 -9.06 -5.75 -11.83
N ILE A 3 -7.86 -5.65 -11.22
CA ILE A 3 -7.63 -5.61 -9.76
C ILE A 3 -6.71 -4.44 -9.37
N THR A 4 -6.58 -4.14 -8.08
CA THR A 4 -5.76 -3.02 -7.58
C THR A 4 -4.29 -3.10 -7.98
N ALA A 5 -3.75 -4.30 -8.21
CA ALA A 5 -2.39 -4.45 -8.74
C ALA A 5 -2.24 -3.81 -10.13
N ASP A 6 -3.29 -3.81 -10.98
CA ASP A 6 -3.27 -3.09 -12.26
C ASP A 6 -3.21 -1.58 -12.05
N VAL A 7 -4.00 -1.06 -11.10
CA VAL A 7 -4.02 0.36 -10.73
C VAL A 7 -2.64 0.79 -10.24
N HIS A 8 -2.05 0.04 -9.32
CA HIS A 8 -0.76 0.36 -8.74
C HIS A 8 0.40 0.17 -9.73
N LEU A 9 0.27 -0.73 -10.70
CA LEU A 9 1.25 -0.85 -11.78
C LEU A 9 1.17 0.34 -12.74
N ILE A 10 -0.04 0.77 -13.14
CA ILE A 10 -0.24 1.92 -14.03
C ILE A 10 0.29 3.21 -13.41
N LEU A 11 0.03 3.40 -12.10
CA LEU A 11 0.46 4.57 -11.33
C LEU A 11 1.91 4.50 -10.83
N ASP A 12 2.69 3.50 -11.25
CA ASP A 12 4.09 3.29 -10.80
C ASP A 12 4.27 3.13 -9.28
N HIS A 13 3.21 2.76 -8.57
CA HIS A 13 3.27 2.43 -7.14
C HIS A 13 3.94 1.09 -6.86
N ILE A 14 3.89 0.16 -7.82
CA ILE A 14 4.56 -1.13 -7.76
C ILE A 14 5.24 -1.43 -9.10
N ARG A 15 6.31 -2.21 -9.07
CA ARG A 15 6.95 -2.76 -10.27
C ARG A 15 6.27 -4.05 -10.73
N VAL A 16 6.60 -4.49 -11.94
CA VAL A 16 6.09 -5.73 -12.53
C VAL A 16 6.41 -6.95 -11.64
N GLU A 17 7.59 -6.97 -11.03
CA GLU A 17 8.05 -8.05 -10.15
C GLU A 17 7.27 -8.09 -8.82
N GLU A 18 6.66 -6.98 -8.42
CA GLU A 18 5.87 -6.84 -7.20
C GLU A 18 4.40 -7.21 -7.43
N TYR A 19 3.96 -7.29 -8.70
CA TYR A 19 2.68 -7.88 -9.10
C TYR A 19 2.76 -9.42 -8.96
N SER A 20 2.64 -9.90 -7.74
CA SER A 20 2.87 -11.32 -7.40
C SER A 20 1.70 -12.26 -7.71
N CYS A 21 0.47 -11.77 -7.70
CA CYS A 21 -0.73 -12.58 -7.97
C CYS A 21 -0.98 -12.81 -9.47
N ASP A 22 -1.90 -13.73 -9.78
CA ASP A 22 -2.37 -13.93 -11.15
C ASP A 22 -3.17 -12.74 -11.66
N THR A 23 -3.10 -12.49 -12.96
CA THR A 23 -3.89 -11.44 -13.60
C THR A 23 -5.33 -11.94 -13.84
N PRO A 24 -6.34 -11.07 -13.72
CA PRO A 24 -7.75 -11.47 -13.86
C PRO A 24 -8.13 -12.11 -15.20
N ASP A 25 -7.35 -11.88 -16.26
CA ASP A 25 -7.58 -12.42 -17.59
C ASP A 25 -6.47 -13.39 -18.06
N GLY A 26 -5.56 -13.77 -17.16
CA GLY A 26 -4.44 -14.68 -17.45
C GLY A 26 -3.39 -14.10 -18.40
N ARG A 27 -3.47 -12.82 -18.75
CA ARG A 27 -2.50 -12.13 -19.63
C ARG A 27 -1.30 -11.60 -18.83
N GLY A 28 -0.41 -10.88 -19.52
CA GLY A 28 0.78 -10.31 -18.94
C GLY A 28 0.51 -9.26 -17.86
N LYS A 29 1.59 -8.95 -17.14
CA LYS A 29 1.66 -7.96 -16.06
C LYS A 29 2.36 -6.69 -16.54
N THR A 30 2.20 -6.32 -17.82
CA THR A 30 2.70 -5.05 -18.35
C THR A 30 1.69 -3.93 -18.12
N LYS A 31 2.13 -2.67 -18.22
CA LYS A 31 1.22 -1.53 -18.13
C LYS A 31 0.16 -1.57 -19.23
N GLU A 32 0.52 -1.98 -20.45
CA GLU A 32 -0.43 -2.08 -21.56
C GLU A 32 -1.52 -3.13 -21.29
N ASP A 33 -1.14 -4.29 -20.75
CA ASP A 33 -2.12 -5.32 -20.36
C ASP A 33 -2.99 -4.86 -19.18
N ALA A 34 -2.41 -4.16 -18.21
CA ALA A 34 -3.15 -3.54 -17.11
C ALA A 34 -4.13 -2.46 -17.63
N SER A 35 -3.72 -1.61 -18.58
CA SER A 35 -4.58 -0.58 -19.19
C SER A 35 -5.78 -1.19 -19.90
N ARG A 36 -5.58 -2.28 -20.66
CA ARG A 36 -6.69 -3.03 -21.27
C ARG A 36 -7.65 -3.59 -20.23
N ARG A 37 -7.13 -4.08 -19.09
CA ARG A 37 -7.94 -4.55 -17.97
C ARG A 37 -8.74 -3.42 -17.33
N ILE A 38 -8.13 -2.24 -17.11
CA ILE A 38 -8.82 -1.05 -16.59
C ILE A 38 -9.90 -0.55 -17.55
N ALA A 39 -9.63 -0.48 -18.86
CA ALA A 39 -10.61 -0.02 -19.85
C ALA A 39 -11.93 -0.83 -19.77
N ARG A 40 -11.80 -2.15 -19.57
CA ARG A 40 -12.96 -3.03 -19.44
C ARG A 40 -13.79 -2.80 -18.17
N LEU A 41 -13.27 -2.11 -17.15
CA LEU A 41 -14.05 -1.74 -15.96
C LEU A 41 -15.20 -0.78 -16.30
N ILE A 42 -15.02 0.06 -17.31
CA ILE A 42 -16.01 1.02 -17.78
C ILE A 42 -16.62 0.62 -19.11
N CYS A 43 -16.62 -0.69 -19.41
CA CYS A 43 -17.15 -1.26 -20.64
C CYS A 43 -16.53 -0.67 -21.93
N ALA A 44 -15.27 -0.24 -21.86
CA ALA A 44 -14.52 0.34 -22.97
C ALA A 44 -13.33 -0.55 -23.39
N ASP A 45 -12.65 -0.13 -24.46
CA ASP A 45 -11.39 -0.70 -24.93
C ASP A 45 -10.37 0.40 -25.29
N MET A 46 -9.16 0.01 -25.70
CA MET A 46 -8.08 0.96 -26.04
C MET A 46 -8.25 1.67 -27.39
N ASN A 47 -9.30 1.38 -28.16
CA ASN A 47 -9.69 2.20 -29.30
C ASN A 47 -10.61 3.36 -28.88
N MET A 48 -11.22 3.26 -27.69
CA MET A 48 -12.11 4.27 -27.11
C MET A 48 -11.41 5.14 -26.07
N LEU A 49 -10.47 4.57 -25.31
CA LEU A 49 -9.73 5.28 -24.27
C LEU A 49 -8.29 5.54 -24.68
N ASP A 50 -7.81 6.74 -24.36
CA ASP A 50 -6.38 7.04 -24.41
C ASP A 50 -5.67 6.75 -23.08
N GLU A 51 -4.36 7.00 -23.03
CA GLU A 51 -3.57 6.83 -21.82
C GLU A 51 -4.02 7.75 -20.67
N GLY A 52 -4.46 8.97 -20.99
CA GLY A 52 -4.96 9.94 -20.02
C GLY A 52 -6.25 9.48 -19.35
N ASP A 53 -7.17 8.89 -20.13
CA ASP A 53 -8.41 8.29 -19.60
C ASP A 53 -8.12 7.14 -18.64
N VAL A 54 -7.17 6.27 -19.01
CA VAL A 54 -6.73 5.15 -18.17
C VAL A 54 -6.09 5.66 -16.88
N LEU A 55 -5.19 6.64 -16.96
CA LEU A 55 -4.57 7.28 -15.79
C LEU A 55 -5.60 7.96 -14.90
N CYS A 56 -6.58 8.66 -15.48
CA CYS A 56 -7.66 9.29 -14.75
C CYS A 56 -8.48 8.24 -13.98
N THR A 57 -8.82 7.13 -14.63
CA THR A 57 -9.54 6.02 -14.02
C THR A 57 -8.74 5.37 -12.88
N ALA A 58 -7.45 5.10 -13.11
CA ALA A 58 -6.57 4.54 -12.08
C ALA A 58 -6.43 5.47 -10.87
N ASN A 59 -6.21 6.77 -11.09
CA ASN A 59 -6.14 7.78 -10.03
C ASN A 59 -7.44 7.88 -9.24
N TYR A 60 -8.59 7.83 -9.91
CA TYR A 60 -9.89 7.83 -9.25
C TYR A 60 -10.04 6.62 -8.32
N ILE A 61 -9.72 5.42 -8.81
CA ILE A 61 -9.79 4.18 -8.02
C ILE A 61 -8.83 4.25 -6.83
N HIS A 62 -7.59 4.69 -7.06
CA HIS A 62 -6.59 4.86 -6.01
C HIS A 62 -7.08 5.83 -4.91
N LYS A 63 -7.63 6.98 -5.30
CA LYS A 63 -8.24 7.92 -4.36
C LYS A 63 -9.35 7.27 -3.53
N LYS A 64 -10.24 6.50 -4.15
CA LYS A 64 -11.31 5.78 -3.45
C LYS A 64 -10.78 4.72 -2.48
N GLN A 65 -9.68 4.06 -2.83
CA GLN A 65 -9.00 3.13 -1.94
C GLN A 65 -8.41 3.84 -0.72
N VAL A 66 -7.76 4.99 -0.90
CA VAL A 66 -7.24 5.81 0.21
C VAL A 66 -8.38 6.30 1.11
N GLU A 67 -9.47 6.82 0.55
CA GLU A 67 -10.67 7.23 1.31
C GLU A 67 -11.28 6.09 2.13
N GLN A 68 -11.22 4.84 1.64
CA GLN A 68 -11.67 3.67 2.39
C GLN A 68 -10.79 3.39 3.60
N ILE A 69 -9.46 3.44 3.43
CA ILE A 69 -8.49 3.23 4.51
C ILE A 69 -8.62 4.35 5.56
N GLN A 70 -8.71 5.60 5.09
CA GLN A 70 -8.90 6.78 5.94
C GLN A 70 -10.14 6.65 6.82
N ARG A 71 -11.28 6.21 6.27
CA ARG A 71 -12.51 5.98 7.06
C ARG A 71 -12.29 4.96 8.19
N GLY A 72 -11.67 3.82 7.88
CA GLY A 72 -11.34 2.82 8.90
C GLY A 72 -10.39 3.35 9.98
N LEU A 73 -9.41 4.14 9.57
CA LEU A 73 -8.47 4.79 10.48
C LEU A 73 -9.17 5.80 11.40
N LEU A 74 -10.05 6.66 10.88
CA LEU A 74 -10.84 7.62 11.65
C LEU A 74 -11.76 6.92 12.68
N ASP A 75 -12.34 5.77 12.33
CA ASP A 75 -13.15 4.98 13.25
C ASP A 75 -12.33 4.48 14.45
N VAL A 76 -11.14 3.93 14.20
CA VAL A 76 -10.24 3.44 15.26
C VAL A 76 -9.81 4.59 16.16
N ILE A 77 -9.39 5.70 15.55
CA ILE A 77 -8.96 6.90 16.26
C ILE A 77 -10.02 7.41 17.23
N LYS A 78 -11.27 7.50 16.76
CA LYS A 78 -12.39 7.97 17.58
C LYS A 78 -12.67 6.99 18.72
N ARG A 79 -12.69 5.69 18.43
CA ARG A 79 -12.95 4.64 19.43
C ARG A 79 -11.87 4.56 20.51
N GLN A 80 -10.62 4.78 20.14
CA GLN A 80 -9.46 4.66 21.03
C GLN A 80 -8.95 6.00 21.58
N ASN A 81 -9.62 7.12 21.24
CA ASN A 81 -9.22 8.47 21.63
C ASN A 81 -7.75 8.81 21.29
N ILE A 82 -7.30 8.41 20.09
CA ILE A 82 -5.92 8.61 19.64
C ILE A 82 -5.70 10.08 19.27
N ARG A 83 -4.68 10.69 19.88
CA ARG A 83 -4.26 12.06 19.57
C ARG A 83 -3.57 12.12 18.21
N ARG A 84 -3.71 13.24 17.50
CA ARG A 84 -3.15 13.44 16.14
C ARG A 84 -1.64 13.63 16.10
N ASP A 85 -1.03 13.90 17.25
CA ASP A 85 0.42 13.96 17.45
C ASP A 85 1.05 12.58 17.73
N ALA A 86 0.25 11.51 17.82
CA ALA A 86 0.77 10.17 18.00
C ALA A 86 1.49 9.69 16.72
N PRO A 87 2.62 8.96 16.84
CA PRO A 87 3.30 8.38 15.69
C PRO A 87 2.43 7.32 15.02
N VAL A 88 2.41 7.33 13.69
CA VAL A 88 1.80 6.28 12.86
C VAL A 88 2.92 5.46 12.23
N ILE A 89 3.00 4.18 12.57
CA ILE A 89 4.00 3.25 12.00
C ILE A 89 3.33 2.45 10.88
N LEU A 90 3.81 2.63 9.66
CA LEU A 90 3.28 1.97 8.46
C LEU A 90 4.15 0.78 8.07
N ALA A 91 3.52 -0.33 7.71
CA ALA A 91 4.19 -1.54 7.25
C ALA A 91 3.49 -2.12 6.01
N GLY A 92 4.22 -2.96 5.27
CA GLY A 92 3.71 -3.66 4.10
C GLY A 92 3.85 -2.89 2.79
N MET A 93 3.55 -3.55 1.67
CA MET A 93 3.77 -3.00 0.32
C MET A 93 3.03 -1.67 0.09
N GLY A 94 1.82 -1.52 0.66
CA GLY A 94 1.01 -0.32 0.53
C GLY A 94 1.42 0.85 1.44
N ALA A 95 2.46 0.70 2.27
CA ALA A 95 2.81 1.70 3.28
C ALA A 95 3.00 3.10 2.65
N ARG A 96 3.81 3.21 1.60
CA ARG A 96 4.26 4.50 1.03
C ARG A 96 3.24 5.20 0.11
N PHE A 97 2.24 4.49 -0.40
CA PHE A 97 1.28 5.09 -1.35
C PHE A 97 -0.19 4.99 -0.87
N LEU A 98 -0.54 4.04 0.00
CA LEU A 98 -1.87 3.97 0.61
C LEU A 98 -1.86 4.42 2.07
N GLY A 99 -0.94 3.86 2.86
CA GLY A 99 -0.85 4.14 4.29
C GLY A 99 -0.52 5.62 4.54
N ASP A 100 0.48 6.13 3.84
CA ASP A 100 0.96 7.51 3.95
C ASP A 100 -0.16 8.51 3.63
N ALA A 101 -0.78 8.36 2.46
CA ALA A 101 -1.89 9.20 2.03
C ALA A 101 -3.08 9.15 3.01
N ALA A 102 -3.45 7.97 3.51
CA ALA A 102 -4.55 7.82 4.47
C ALA A 102 -4.23 8.44 5.84
N ALA A 103 -2.99 8.29 6.32
CA ALA A 103 -2.54 8.87 7.59
C ALA A 103 -2.49 10.40 7.53
N MET A 104 -1.90 10.96 6.46
CA MET A 104 -1.87 12.41 6.23
C MET A 104 -3.29 12.99 6.14
N GLN A 105 -4.17 12.37 5.36
CA GLN A 105 -5.57 12.82 5.25
C GLN A 105 -6.36 12.66 6.56
N SER A 106 -5.89 11.85 7.51
CA SER A 106 -6.48 11.71 8.84
C SER A 106 -5.93 12.72 9.87
N GLY A 107 -4.97 13.57 9.46
CA GLY A 107 -4.41 14.64 10.26
C GLY A 107 -3.19 14.26 11.09
N PHE A 108 -2.51 13.15 10.78
CA PHE A 108 -1.22 12.83 11.41
C PHE A 108 -0.07 13.51 10.68
N SER A 109 0.93 13.93 11.46
CA SER A 109 2.16 14.54 10.95
C SER A 109 3.42 13.73 11.26
N ASP A 110 3.40 12.84 12.27
CA ASP A 110 4.50 11.91 12.55
C ASP A 110 4.18 10.54 11.93
N ILE A 111 4.57 10.37 10.66
CA ILE A 111 4.41 9.12 9.90
C ILE A 111 5.78 8.49 9.75
N ARG A 112 5.91 7.25 10.21
CA ARG A 112 7.16 6.47 10.15
C ARG A 112 6.93 5.16 9.44
N TYR A 113 7.99 4.63 8.84
CA TYR A 113 7.96 3.34 8.18
C TYR A 113 8.56 2.27 9.07
N PHE A 114 7.96 1.09 9.09
CA PHE A 114 8.35 0.00 9.99
C PHE A 114 9.82 -0.38 9.86
N GLU A 115 10.36 -0.40 8.63
CA GLU A 115 11.77 -0.66 8.39
C GLU A 115 12.71 0.41 8.97
N GLU A 116 12.30 1.67 8.98
CA GLU A 116 13.06 2.79 9.55
C GLU A 116 13.00 2.74 11.07
N PHE A 117 11.80 2.54 11.62
CA PHE A 117 11.58 2.36 13.05
C PHE A 117 12.38 1.19 13.63
N VAL A 118 12.37 0.03 12.96
CA VAL A 118 13.17 -1.13 13.36
C VAL A 118 14.66 -0.81 13.35
N LYS A 119 15.15 -0.13 12.31
CA LYS A 119 16.56 0.23 12.19
C LYS A 119 17.00 1.19 13.28
N GLU A 120 16.17 2.17 13.61
CA GLU A 120 16.42 3.13 14.69
C GLU A 120 16.52 2.45 16.06
N GLU A 121 15.57 1.56 16.37
CA GLU A 121 15.48 0.93 17.68
C GLU A 121 16.45 -0.25 17.88
N THR A 122 16.82 -0.96 16.80
CA THR A 122 17.57 -2.23 16.90
C THR A 122 18.91 -2.22 16.17
N GLY A 123 19.16 -1.24 15.30
CA GLY A 123 20.31 -1.23 14.38
C GLY A 123 20.22 -2.25 13.24
N LEU A 124 19.18 -3.08 13.20
CA LEU A 124 19.00 -4.09 12.16
C LEU A 124 18.44 -3.47 10.88
N SER A 125 18.99 -3.90 9.75
CA SER A 125 18.46 -3.58 8.43
C SER A 125 18.47 -4.84 7.59
N ALA A 126 17.35 -5.13 6.94
CA ALA A 126 17.23 -6.23 6.01
C ALA A 126 16.29 -5.84 4.87
N GLU A 127 16.49 -6.49 3.74
CA GLU A 127 15.61 -6.33 2.59
C GLU A 127 14.20 -6.81 2.95
N LYS A 128 13.17 -6.08 2.50
CA LYS A 128 11.75 -6.50 2.63
C LYS A 128 11.24 -6.68 4.06
N ILE A 129 11.88 -6.11 5.09
CA ILE A 129 11.37 -6.13 6.49
C ILE A 129 9.92 -5.67 6.55
N SER A 130 9.58 -4.60 5.84
CA SER A 130 8.21 -4.06 5.81
C SER A 130 7.19 -5.07 5.28
N ILE A 131 7.55 -5.86 4.27
CA ILE A 131 6.65 -6.84 3.63
C ILE A 131 6.51 -8.10 4.51
N ALA A 132 7.55 -8.42 5.29
CA ALA A 132 7.57 -9.54 6.22
C ALA A 132 7.43 -9.11 7.69
N ALA A 133 6.80 -7.95 7.95
CA ALA A 133 6.73 -7.34 9.27
C ALA A 133 6.25 -8.29 10.38
N PRO A 134 5.22 -9.15 10.18
CA PRO A 134 4.79 -10.09 11.21
C PRO A 134 5.87 -11.08 11.65
N ALA A 135 6.56 -11.71 10.68
CA ALA A 135 7.61 -12.69 10.97
C ALA A 135 8.81 -12.04 11.66
N PHE A 136 9.22 -10.85 11.18
CA PHE A 136 10.29 -10.08 11.80
C PHE A 136 9.93 -9.65 13.24
N SER A 137 8.70 -9.20 13.46
CA SER A 137 8.22 -8.76 14.78
C SER A 137 8.28 -9.88 15.80
N ILE A 138 7.84 -11.10 15.43
CA ILE A 138 7.90 -12.27 16.31
C ILE A 138 9.36 -12.63 16.65
N ALA A 139 10.26 -12.61 15.66
CA ALA A 139 11.67 -12.88 15.88
C ALA A 139 12.31 -11.85 16.85
N LEU A 140 11.96 -10.57 16.69
CA LEU A 140 12.44 -9.50 17.58
C LEU A 140 11.92 -9.66 19.00
N ILE A 141 10.63 -9.96 19.17
CA ILE A 141 10.03 -10.22 20.49
C ILE A 141 10.75 -11.37 21.21
N LEU A 142 10.98 -12.49 20.50
CA LEU A 142 11.70 -13.64 21.05
C LEU A 142 13.15 -13.32 21.43
N ALA A 143 13.86 -12.57 20.58
CA ALA A 143 15.23 -12.14 20.88
C ALA A 143 15.29 -11.26 22.14
N MET A 144 14.36 -10.32 22.27
CA MET A 144 14.26 -9.42 23.44
C MET A 144 13.88 -10.17 24.72
N GLU A 145 13.01 -11.17 24.65
CA GLU A 145 12.71 -12.04 25.80
C GLU A 145 13.90 -12.90 26.21
N GLY A 146 14.67 -13.40 25.25
CA GLY A 146 15.89 -14.16 25.50
C GLY A 146 16.97 -13.34 26.21
N MET A 147 17.09 -12.05 25.91
CA MET A 147 18.02 -11.12 26.57
C MET A 147 17.60 -10.69 27.98
N ARG A 148 16.36 -10.95 28.38
CA ARG A 148 15.84 -10.63 29.73
C ARG A 148 16.07 -11.75 30.76
N LYS A 149 16.57 -12.92 30.33
CA LYS A 149 16.97 -14.03 31.20
C LYS A 149 18.48 -14.02 31.43
#